data_AF-A0A182WCV7-F1
#
_entry.id   AF-A0A182WCV7-F1
#
_cell.length_a   1.000
_cell.length_b   1.000
_cell.length_c   1.000
_cell.angle_alpha   90.00
_cell.angle_beta   90.00
_cell.angle_gamma   90.00
#
_symmetry.space_group_name_H-M   'P 1'
#
loop_
_entity.id
_entity.type
_entity.pdbx_description
1 polymer ?
#
loop_
_entity_poly.entity_id
_entity_poly.type
_entity_poly.pdbx_seq_one_letter_code
_entity_poly.pdbx_strand_id
1 'polypeptide(L)'
;MQNKSYQFVHLFKLNWHKAAAYCRSQGLFLVSIHNEAQLEGIMRYLNETGYYQNENILQVWTSGNDLGEYNQFVWTSTGERIVIDRWTRGEPNHVLHNKEKCMVEHCVALQHYTTSTEVHPVPIVYSLDDRPCEWQYNFICESLDG
;
A
#
# COMPACT_ATOMS: atom_id res chain seq x y z
N MET A 1 15.65 -13.18 13.09
CA MET A 1 14.42 -12.69 12.44
C MET A 1 14.15 -11.33 13.06
N GLN A 2 14.57 -10.25 12.41
CA GLN A 2 14.41 -8.90 12.96
C GLN A 2 12.98 -8.42 12.77
N ASN A 3 12.44 -7.74 13.80
CA ASN A 3 11.10 -7.18 13.79
C ASN A 3 11.11 -5.82 13.05
N LYS A 4 10.56 -5.77 11.84
CA LYS A 4 10.15 -4.49 11.23
C LYS A 4 9.12 -3.82 12.14
N SER A 5 9.28 -2.51 12.36
CA SER A 5 8.25 -1.67 12.96
C SER A 5 7.42 -1.02 11.87
N TYR A 6 6.10 -0.91 12.10
CA TYR A 6 5.17 -0.26 11.19
C TYR A 6 4.57 0.98 11.83
N GLN A 7 4.34 2.02 11.02
CA GLN A 7 3.60 3.21 11.42
C GLN A 7 2.49 3.50 10.40
N PHE A 8 1.24 3.32 10.83
CA PHE A 8 0.07 3.61 10.01
C PHE A 8 -0.35 5.08 10.13
N VAL A 9 -0.14 5.84 9.07
CA VAL A 9 -0.51 7.25 8.99
C VAL A 9 -1.88 7.39 8.33
N HIS A 10 -2.88 7.75 9.15
CA HIS A 10 -4.29 7.77 8.76
C HIS A 10 -5.04 9.04 9.19
N LEU A 11 -4.37 9.97 9.89
CA LEU A 11 -4.95 11.26 10.28
C LEU A 11 -5.02 12.26 9.12
N PHE A 12 -4.26 12.01 8.06
CA PHE A 12 -4.27 12.78 6.83
C PHE A 12 -3.83 11.88 5.67
N LYS A 13 -4.18 12.29 4.45
CA LYS A 13 -3.86 11.57 3.22
C LYS A 13 -2.84 12.33 2.41
N LEU A 14 -1.97 11.60 1.72
CA LEU A 14 -0.95 12.18 0.84
C LEU A 14 -0.95 11.43 -0.49
N ASN A 15 -0.45 12.10 -1.52
CA ASN A 15 -0.07 11.43 -2.76
C ASN A 15 1.18 10.57 -2.55
N TRP A 16 1.44 9.62 -3.45
CA TRP A 16 2.48 8.62 -3.24
C TRP A 16 3.86 9.25 -2.99
N HIS A 17 4.20 10.27 -3.79
CA HIS A 17 5.46 11.02 -3.67
C HIS A 17 5.60 11.73 -2.31
N LYS A 18 4.55 12.40 -1.85
CA LYS A 18 4.55 13.09 -0.55
C LYS A 18 4.55 12.10 0.62
N ALA A 19 3.87 10.96 0.49
CA ALA A 19 3.89 9.90 1.49
C ALA A 19 5.30 9.29 1.62
N ALA A 20 5.97 9.03 0.49
CA ALA A 20 7.36 8.60 0.47
C ALA A 20 8.28 9.61 1.18
N ALA A 21 8.18 10.89 0.81
CA ALA A 21 8.96 11.95 1.44
C ALA A 21 8.65 12.10 2.95
N TYR A 22 7.39 11.94 3.35
CA TYR A 22 7.00 11.95 4.76
C TYR A 22 7.69 10.81 5.53
N CYS A 23 7.57 9.56 5.08
CA CYS A 23 8.23 8.45 5.77
C CYS A 23 9.74 8.69 5.87
N ARG A 24 10.36 9.19 4.79
CA ARG A 24 11.79 9.55 4.78
C ARG A 24 12.15 10.61 5.82
N SER A 25 11.32 11.64 5.99
CA SER A 25 11.54 12.68 7.01
C SER A 25 11.49 12.14 8.44
N GLN A 26 10.86 10.98 8.66
CA GLN A 26 10.79 10.30 9.95
C GLN A 26 11.91 9.26 10.14
N GLY A 27 12.87 9.17 9.21
CA GLY A 27 13.88 8.11 9.21
C GLY A 27 13.32 6.72 8.83
N LEU A 28 12.12 6.69 8.26
CA LEU A 28 11.42 5.47 7.83
C LEU A 28 11.30 5.44 6.31
N PHE A 29 10.68 4.39 5.80
CA PHE A 29 10.44 4.16 4.38
C PHE A 29 8.96 3.85 4.18
N LEU A 30 8.38 4.03 2.98
CA LEU A 30 7.08 3.41 2.70
C LEU A 30 7.22 1.90 2.78
N VAL A 31 6.16 1.22 3.25
CA VAL A 31 6.21 -0.23 3.51
C VAL A 31 6.47 -1.05 2.25
N SER A 32 7.25 -2.12 2.38
CA SER A 32 7.48 -3.16 1.37
C SER A 32 6.91 -4.50 1.86
N ILE A 33 6.40 -5.30 0.93
CA ILE A 33 5.74 -6.58 1.23
C ILE A 33 6.34 -7.67 0.35
N HIS A 34 7.27 -8.44 0.91
CA HIS A 34 8.03 -9.45 0.18
C HIS A 34 7.42 -10.84 0.25
N ASN A 35 6.57 -11.10 1.24
CA ASN A 35 5.95 -12.40 1.46
C ASN A 35 4.71 -12.30 2.35
N GLU A 36 3.97 -13.41 2.43
CA GLU A 36 2.76 -13.55 3.22
C GLU A 36 2.95 -13.23 4.70
N ALA A 37 4.07 -13.64 5.30
CA ALA A 37 4.33 -13.37 6.72
C ALA A 37 4.46 -11.86 7.01
N GLN A 38 5.04 -11.08 6.09
CA GLN A 38 5.09 -9.62 6.20
C GLN A 38 3.69 -9.01 6.04
N LEU A 39 2.91 -9.49 5.06
CA LEU A 39 1.52 -9.06 4.88
C LEU A 39 0.69 -9.34 6.14
N GLU A 40 0.73 -10.55 6.67
CA GLU A 40 0.05 -10.93 7.92
C GLU A 40 0.47 -10.06 9.11
N GLY A 41 1.75 -9.69 9.20
CA GLY A 41 2.26 -8.75 10.20
C GLY A 41 1.61 -7.37 10.09
N ILE A 42 1.48 -6.84 8.87
CA ILE A 42 0.80 -5.56 8.59
C ILE A 42 -0.69 -5.67 8.92
N MET A 43 -1.35 -6.75 8.51
CA MET A 43 -2.77 -6.98 8.79
C MET A 43 -3.07 -6.99 10.29
N ARG A 44 -2.22 -7.69 11.06
CA ARG A 44 -2.33 -7.74 12.52
C ARG A 44 -2.15 -6.36 13.14
N TYR A 45 -1.12 -5.64 12.72
CA TYR A 45 -0.86 -4.28 13.17
C TYR A 45 -2.04 -3.35 12.90
N LEU A 46 -2.61 -3.37 11.69
CA LEU A 46 -3.79 -2.56 11.32
C LEU A 46 -5.04 -2.91 12.15
N ASN A 47 -5.23 -4.20 12.47
CA ASN A 47 -6.33 -4.63 13.33
C ASN A 47 -6.15 -4.12 14.77
N GLU A 48 -4.92 -4.14 15.28
CA GLU A 48 -4.57 -3.62 16.62
C GLU A 48 -4.77 -2.10 16.74
N THR A 49 -4.69 -1.33 15.63
CA THR A 49 -4.97 0.11 15.68
C THR A 49 -6.46 0.44 15.84
N GLY A 50 -7.35 -0.54 15.73
CA GLY A 50 -8.80 -0.33 15.79
C GLY A 50 -9.39 0.41 14.59
N TYR A 51 -8.63 0.56 13.49
CA TYR A 51 -9.08 1.30 12.29
C TYR A 51 -10.43 0.79 11.78
N TYR A 52 -10.58 -0.53 11.72
CA TYR A 52 -11.79 -1.18 11.23
C TYR A 52 -13.01 -1.10 12.16
N GLN A 53 -12.91 -0.48 13.33
CA GLN A 53 -14.07 -0.24 14.19
C GLN A 53 -15.03 0.80 13.60
N ASN A 54 -14.49 1.73 12.79
CA ASN A 54 -15.25 2.84 12.21
C ASN A 54 -15.15 2.89 10.67
N GLU A 55 -14.28 2.09 10.06
CA GLU A 55 -13.97 2.13 8.64
C GLU A 55 -14.09 0.73 8.01
N ASN A 56 -14.73 0.63 6.85
CA ASN A 56 -14.91 -0.64 6.13
C ASN A 56 -14.02 -0.76 4.89
N ILE A 57 -13.26 0.30 4.60
CA ILE A 57 -12.41 0.39 3.41
C ILE A 57 -11.03 0.85 3.85
N LEU A 58 -10.01 0.17 3.33
CA LEU A 58 -8.62 0.60 3.45
C LEU A 58 -8.03 0.79 2.06
N GLN A 59 -7.34 1.91 1.88
CA GLN A 59 -6.41 2.13 0.79
C GLN A 59 -5.18 2.80 1.39
N VAL A 60 -4.03 2.12 1.33
CA VAL A 60 -2.77 2.63 1.85
C VAL A 60 -1.68 2.56 0.80
N TRP A 61 -0.88 3.63 0.70
CA TRP A 61 0.33 3.57 -0.10
C TRP A 61 1.35 2.59 0.47
N THR A 62 1.97 1.85 -0.44
CA THR A 62 3.16 1.04 -0.22
C THR A 62 4.34 1.67 -0.98
N SER A 63 5.55 1.14 -0.85
CA SER A 63 6.71 1.61 -1.63
C SER A 63 6.74 1.09 -3.07
N GLY A 64 5.76 0.28 -3.46
CA GLY A 64 5.72 -0.36 -4.78
C GLY A 64 5.41 0.65 -5.88
N ASN A 65 6.11 0.56 -7.00
CA ASN A 65 5.79 1.29 -8.23
C ASN A 65 6.57 0.73 -9.43
N ASP A 66 6.20 1.14 -10.64
CA ASP A 66 6.93 0.88 -11.89
C ASP A 66 7.37 2.17 -12.60
N LEU A 67 7.51 3.28 -11.85
CA LEU A 67 7.86 4.61 -12.39
C LEU A 67 9.22 4.64 -13.10
N GLY A 68 10.13 3.74 -12.74
CA GLY A 68 11.45 3.63 -13.36
C GLY A 68 11.43 2.90 -14.71
N GLU A 69 10.54 1.91 -14.88
CA GLU A 69 10.39 1.12 -16.09
C GLU A 69 9.01 0.44 -16.10
N TYR A 70 8.22 0.72 -17.15
CA TYR A 70 6.86 0.21 -17.32
C TYR A 70 6.80 -1.33 -17.19
N ASN A 71 5.84 -1.85 -16.42
CA ASN A 71 5.69 -3.28 -16.09
C ASN A 71 6.84 -3.89 -15.26
N GLN A 72 7.80 -3.11 -14.75
CA GLN A 72 8.83 -3.60 -13.83
C GLN A 72 8.59 -3.03 -12.43
N PHE A 73 7.64 -3.62 -11.72
CA PHE A 73 7.30 -3.19 -10.35
C PHE A 73 8.41 -3.53 -9.35
N VAL A 74 8.81 -2.51 -8.58
CA VAL A 74 9.83 -2.60 -7.53
C VAL A 74 9.35 -1.96 -6.24
N TRP A 75 9.83 -2.47 -5.11
CA TRP A 75 9.73 -1.82 -3.80
C TRP A 75 10.82 -0.75 -3.71
N THR A 76 10.50 0.54 -3.84
CA THR A 76 11.53 1.60 -3.76
C THR A 76 12.22 1.67 -2.39
N SER A 77 11.64 1.08 -1.34
CA SER A 77 12.29 1.04 -0.04
C SER A 77 13.52 0.13 -0.03
N THR A 78 13.45 -1.03 -0.72
CA THR A 78 14.51 -2.05 -0.73
C THR A 78 15.25 -2.18 -2.07
N GLY A 79 14.66 -1.67 -3.16
CA GLY A 79 15.15 -1.83 -4.53
C GLY A 79 14.82 -3.19 -5.16
N GLU A 80 14.12 -4.07 -4.44
CA GLU A 80 13.78 -5.41 -4.92
C GLU A 80 12.52 -5.43 -5.79
N ARG A 81 12.41 -6.42 -6.68
CA ARG A 81 11.20 -6.63 -7.50
C ARG A 81 10.02 -7.10 -6.64
N ILE A 82 8.82 -6.69 -7.01
CA ILE A 82 7.60 -7.25 -6.42
C ILE A 82 7.39 -8.66 -6.99
N VAL A 83 7.48 -9.67 -6.12
CA VAL A 83 7.31 -11.10 -6.48
C VAL A 83 6.15 -11.77 -5.75
N ILE A 84 5.49 -11.07 -4.83
CA ILE A 84 4.31 -11.58 -4.12
C ILE A 84 3.09 -11.54 -5.05
N ASP A 85 2.38 -12.67 -5.17
CA ASP A 85 1.18 -12.78 -6.01
C ASP A 85 -0.08 -12.47 -5.19
N ARG A 86 -0.26 -11.18 -4.90
CA ARG A 86 -1.38 -10.65 -4.11
C ARG A 86 -2.13 -9.52 -4.79
N TRP A 87 -2.03 -9.42 -6.11
CA TRP A 87 -2.77 -8.44 -6.88
C TRP A 87 -4.27 -8.69 -6.83
N THR A 88 -5.05 -7.62 -6.83
CA THR A 88 -6.49 -7.71 -7.12
C THR A 88 -6.64 -8.40 -8.47
N ARG A 89 -7.70 -9.19 -8.65
CA ARG A 89 -7.98 -9.84 -9.93
C ARG A 89 -8.07 -8.79 -11.04
N GLY A 90 -7.15 -8.90 -12.01
CA GLY A 90 -7.07 -7.98 -13.14
C GLY A 90 -5.92 -6.97 -13.03
N GLU A 91 -5.26 -6.89 -11.88
CA GLU A 91 -4.14 -5.99 -11.62
C GLU A 91 -2.77 -6.66 -11.80
N PRO A 92 -1.71 -5.88 -12.06
CA PRO A 92 -1.74 -4.45 -12.39
C PRO A 92 -2.25 -4.18 -13.82
N ASN A 93 -3.00 -3.09 -14.02
CA ASN A 93 -3.72 -2.84 -15.29
C ASN A 93 -3.37 -1.53 -16.01
N HIS A 94 -2.64 -0.60 -15.35
CA HIS A 94 -2.26 0.71 -15.88
C HIS A 94 -3.43 1.55 -16.41
N VAL A 95 -4.57 1.60 -15.72
CA VAL A 95 -5.74 2.36 -16.20
C VAL A 95 -5.39 3.86 -16.35
N LEU A 96 -5.77 4.42 -17.50
CA LEU A 96 -5.75 5.87 -17.73
C LEU A 96 -7.01 6.51 -17.13
N HIS A 97 -6.86 7.16 -15.99
CA HIS A 97 -7.95 7.84 -15.29
C HIS A 97 -8.20 9.27 -15.80
N ASN A 98 -7.16 9.94 -16.30
CA ASN A 98 -7.30 11.29 -16.89
C ASN A 98 -6.25 11.54 -17.98
N LYS A 99 -6.71 11.69 -19.22
CA LYS A 99 -5.85 11.91 -20.39
C LYS A 99 -5.15 13.27 -20.40
N GLU A 100 -5.83 14.33 -19.97
CA GLU A 100 -5.27 15.70 -19.99
C GLU A 100 -4.16 15.88 -18.94
N LYS A 101 -4.28 15.15 -17.82
CA LYS A 101 -3.31 15.16 -16.72
C LYS A 101 -2.31 14.01 -16.79
N CYS A 102 -2.38 13.17 -17.83
CA CYS A 102 -1.58 11.94 -17.95
C CYS A 102 -1.61 11.06 -16.69
N MET A 103 -2.77 10.98 -16.03
CA MET A 103 -2.94 10.26 -14.77
C MET A 103 -3.20 8.79 -15.05
N VAL A 104 -2.12 8.01 -15.05
CA VAL A 104 -2.08 6.55 -15.26
C VAL A 104 -1.67 5.87 -13.96
N GLU A 105 -2.16 4.65 -13.76
CA GLU A 105 -1.80 3.83 -12.61
C GLU A 105 -0.34 3.35 -12.70
N HIS A 106 0.44 3.60 -11.65
CA HIS A 106 1.87 3.26 -11.57
C HIS A 106 2.35 2.98 -10.14
N CYS A 107 1.65 3.52 -9.13
CA CYS A 107 2.04 3.42 -7.73
C CYS A 107 1.17 2.40 -6.99
N VAL A 108 1.79 1.51 -6.23
CA VAL A 108 1.08 0.37 -5.64
C VAL A 108 0.44 0.75 -4.30
N ALA A 109 -0.86 0.52 -4.21
CA ALA A 109 -1.62 0.58 -2.97
C ALA A 109 -1.93 -0.83 -2.46
N LEU A 110 -1.91 -1.01 -1.14
CA LEU A 110 -2.54 -2.14 -0.47
C LEU A 110 -3.97 -1.71 -0.13
N GLN A 111 -4.94 -2.52 -0.52
CA GLN A 111 -6.36 -2.18 -0.35
C GLN A 111 -7.18 -3.31 0.25
N HIS A 112 -8.26 -2.93 0.88
CA HIS A 112 -9.31 -3.81 1.36
C HIS A 112 -10.67 -3.11 1.18
N TYR A 113 -11.65 -3.82 0.62
CA TYR A 113 -13.02 -3.34 0.49
C TYR A 113 -13.97 -4.35 1.12
N THR A 114 -14.65 -3.99 2.19
CA THR A 114 -15.82 -4.74 2.68
C THR A 114 -17.09 -4.12 2.10
N THR A 115 -17.99 -4.93 1.55
CA THR A 115 -19.33 -4.49 1.19
C THR A 115 -20.22 -4.42 2.43
N SER A 116 -21.03 -3.35 2.56
CA SER A 116 -21.90 -3.09 3.72
C SER A 116 -23.00 -4.14 3.97
N THR A 117 -23.15 -5.14 3.09
CA THR A 117 -24.18 -6.19 3.17
C THR A 117 -23.70 -7.43 3.91
N GLU A 118 -22.44 -7.51 4.30
CA GLU A 118 -21.87 -8.72 4.91
C GLU A 118 -21.79 -8.58 6.44
N VAL A 119 -22.44 -9.52 7.13
CA VAL A 119 -22.47 -9.61 8.59
C VAL A 119 -21.09 -10.07 9.08
N HIS A 120 -20.49 -9.33 10.02
CA HIS A 120 -19.23 -9.72 10.65
C HIS A 120 -19.32 -11.10 11.36
N PRO A 121 -18.24 -11.90 11.35
CA PRO A 121 -16.90 -11.56 10.88
C PRO A 121 -16.64 -12.00 9.42
N VAL A 122 -16.42 -11.03 8.53
CA VAL A 122 -15.91 -11.25 7.17
C VAL A 122 -14.38 -11.34 7.23
N PRO A 123 -13.73 -12.28 6.52
CA PRO A 123 -12.28 -12.28 6.37
C PRO A 123 -11.81 -11.00 5.70
N ILE A 124 -10.96 -10.23 6.37
CA ILE A 124 -10.33 -9.04 5.77
C ILE A 124 -9.31 -9.53 4.75
N VAL A 125 -9.68 -9.48 3.47
CA VAL A 125 -8.77 -9.81 2.36
C VAL A 125 -8.10 -8.54 1.89
N TYR A 126 -6.78 -8.54 1.88
CA TYR A 126 -5.97 -7.46 1.35
C TYR A 126 -5.39 -7.85 0.00
N SER A 127 -5.35 -6.90 -0.93
CA SER A 127 -4.75 -7.08 -2.24
C SER A 127 -4.00 -5.83 -2.70
N LEU A 128 -3.09 -6.02 -3.64
CA LEU A 128 -2.33 -4.96 -4.29
C LEU A 128 -3.08 -4.45 -5.52
N ASP A 129 -2.88 -3.16 -5.82
CA ASP A 129 -3.46 -2.47 -6.96
C ASP A 129 -2.51 -1.34 -7.36
N ASP A 130 -2.20 -1.21 -8.64
CA ASP A 130 -1.51 -0.02 -9.13
C ASP A 130 -2.55 1.10 -9.23
N ARG A 131 -2.19 2.29 -8.75
CA ARG A 131 -3.09 3.43 -8.66
C ARG A 131 -2.37 4.67 -9.18
N PRO A 132 -3.11 5.73 -9.56
CA PRO A 132 -2.46 6.95 -9.98
C PRO A 132 -1.72 7.56 -8.81
N CYS A 133 -0.44 7.83 -9.00
CA CYS A 133 0.45 8.31 -7.95
C CYS A 133 0.00 9.64 -7.33
N GLU A 134 -0.86 10.38 -8.01
CA GLU A 134 -1.43 11.67 -7.63
C GLU A 134 -2.60 11.54 -6.64
N TRP A 135 -3.24 10.38 -6.54
CA TRP A 135 -4.35 10.15 -5.62
C TRP A 135 -3.89 10.25 -4.16
N GLN A 136 -4.79 10.63 -3.27
CA GLN A 136 -4.47 10.83 -1.86
C GLN A 136 -4.99 9.67 -1.02
N TYR A 137 -4.08 8.91 -0.42
CA TYR A 137 -4.39 7.80 0.46
C TYR A 137 -3.73 7.94 1.83
N ASN A 138 -4.22 7.12 2.77
CA ASN A 138 -3.47 6.81 3.97
C ASN A 138 -2.20 6.06 3.55
N PHE A 139 -1.26 5.83 4.46
CA PHE A 139 -0.02 5.14 4.09
C PHE A 139 0.64 4.49 5.30
N ILE A 140 1.48 3.50 5.05
CA ILE A 140 2.22 2.78 6.10
C ILE A 140 3.70 3.03 5.87
N CYS A 141 4.37 3.54 6.91
CA CYS A 141 5.82 3.61 6.95
C CYS A 141 6.37 2.35 7.65
N GLU A 142 7.58 1.95 7.30
CA GLU A 142 8.34 0.86 7.91
C GLU A 142 9.76 1.28 8.28
N SER A 143 10.32 0.64 9.30
CA SER A 143 11.77 0.60 9.49
C SER A 143 12.38 -0.46 8.56
N LEU A 144 13.50 -0.12 7.91
CA LEU A 144 14.36 -1.13 7.27
C LEU A 144 15.52 -1.44 8.20
N ASP A 145 15.87 -2.72 8.32
CA ASP A 145 17.12 -3.11 8.97
C ASP A 145 18.29 -2.58 8.11
N GLY A 146 19.23 -1.90 8.75
CA GLY A 146 20.48 -1.43 8.13
C GLY A 146 21.57 -2.48 8.13
#